data_AF-A0A350PH69-F1
#
_entry.id   AF-A0A350PH69-F1
#
_cell.length_a   1.000
_cell.length_b   1.000
_cell.length_c   1.000
_cell.angle_alpha   90.00
_cell.angle_beta   90.00
_cell.angle_gamma   90.00
#
_symmetry.space_group_name_H-M   'P 1'
#
loop_
_entity.id
_entity.type
_entity.pdbx_description
1 polymer ?
#
loop_
_entity_poly.entity_id
_entity_poly.type
_entity_poly.pdbx_seq_one_letter_code
_entity_poly.pdbx_strand_id
1 'polypeptide(L)'
;MDFENQELRSPFTSRSVDFSLKTLNSLHKTSDNLVMLPFTSESLNTQPLSTSTVNLNPFTVTNWLGRAKLTPPSDNWYDDTKNPDVLVNIEGENDAWKALGSNAFGTQWNDWKTNWVGSESMSDTVLNKNAKGISRTTDVTSSRQLRTGIETRVVPERIVKEIGSKFVDLSVVPFVRSKIISITATNLRPNTKVHAFFDGVNVDEHCTFSVDGTTYRLTEADLIADSTGSIPSSVNLTFTIPSGQFRVGEKLFRLTDSATNVVSAANTSAEMVYPVEGLVDTREDITITTRKPNLIRKSVNEERIITDTDTDLFVNESSPTNPVS
;
A
#
# COMPACT_ATOMS: atom_id res chain seq x y z
N MET A 1 28.60 3.62 6.11
CA MET A 1 29.10 2.30 6.52
C MET A 1 28.42 1.23 5.66
N ASP A 2 29.18 0.25 5.18
CA ASP A 2 28.67 -0.97 4.54
C ASP A 2 28.76 -2.13 5.55
N PHE A 3 27.63 -2.56 6.12
CA PHE A 3 27.61 -3.61 7.14
C PHE A 3 27.89 -5.00 6.59
N GLU A 4 27.66 -5.24 5.29
CA GLU A 4 27.88 -6.56 4.68
C GLU A 4 29.37 -6.81 4.43
N ASN A 5 30.08 -5.80 3.91
CA ASN A 5 31.51 -5.89 3.59
C ASN A 5 32.42 -5.25 4.66
N GLN A 6 31.85 -4.66 5.71
CA GLN A 6 32.56 -3.93 6.77
C GLN A 6 33.47 -2.79 6.28
N GLU A 7 33.11 -2.18 5.14
CA GLU A 7 33.89 -1.09 4.54
C GLU A 7 33.22 0.27 4.74
N LEU A 8 34.04 1.32 4.84
CA LEU A 8 33.55 2.70 4.80
C LEU A 8 33.41 3.14 3.35
N ARG A 9 32.19 3.58 2.99
CA ARG A 9 31.87 4.15 1.68
C ARG A 9 31.46 5.61 1.86
N SER A 10 31.67 6.40 0.81
CA SER A 10 31.18 7.79 0.75
C SER A 10 29.65 7.81 0.92
N PRO A 11 29.09 8.81 1.61
CA PRO A 11 27.64 8.99 1.64
C PRO A 11 27.10 9.29 0.24
N PHE A 12 25.82 9.00 0.04
CA PHE A 12 25.09 9.28 -1.19
C PHE A 12 23.73 9.92 -0.88
N THR A 13 23.03 10.36 -1.92
CA THR A 13 21.65 10.85 -1.79
C THR A 13 20.75 10.02 -2.69
N SER A 14 19.69 9.45 -2.14
CA SER A 14 18.64 8.77 -2.90
C SER A 14 17.43 9.70 -3.05
N ARG A 15 16.71 9.58 -4.18
CA ARG A 15 15.44 10.30 -4.39
C ARG A 15 14.54 9.47 -5.30
N SER A 16 13.24 9.49 -5.04
CA SER A 16 12.25 9.02 -6.01
C SER A 16 12.04 10.10 -7.08
N VAL A 17 11.91 9.66 -8.33
CA VAL A 17 11.54 10.52 -9.45
C VAL A 17 10.25 9.97 -10.02
N ASP A 18 9.22 10.82 -10.07
CA ASP A 18 7.93 10.45 -10.62
C ASP A 18 8.01 10.30 -12.14
N PHE A 19 7.35 9.28 -12.67
CA PHE A 19 7.24 9.09 -14.12
C PHE A 19 6.30 10.13 -14.73
N SER A 20 6.84 11.01 -15.57
CA SER A 20 6.08 11.98 -16.35
C SER A 20 6.07 11.57 -17.82
N LEU A 21 4.88 11.37 -18.40
CA LEU A 21 4.74 11.13 -19.83
C LEU A 21 4.80 12.46 -20.59
N LYS A 22 5.78 12.60 -21.49
CA LYS A 22 5.82 13.71 -22.46
C LYS A 22 5.08 13.26 -23.73
N THR A 23 4.15 14.07 -24.21
CA THR A 23 3.15 13.77 -25.26
C THR A 23 3.72 13.58 -26.68
N LEU A 24 4.89 12.93 -26.83
CA LEU A 24 5.60 12.86 -28.10
C LEU A 24 5.75 11.47 -28.72
N ASN A 25 5.54 10.35 -28.02
CA ASN A 25 5.71 9.04 -28.64
C ASN A 25 4.81 7.95 -28.03
N SER A 26 3.89 7.42 -28.84
CA SER A 26 3.32 6.05 -28.84
C SER A 26 3.02 5.38 -27.49
N LEU A 27 2.71 6.13 -26.45
CA LEU A 27 2.35 5.63 -25.14
C LEU A 27 1.10 6.36 -24.68
N HIS A 28 0.09 5.60 -24.29
CA HIS A 28 -1.17 6.09 -23.76
C HIS A 28 -1.21 5.83 -22.26
N LYS A 29 -1.36 6.89 -21.47
CA LYS A 29 -1.59 6.78 -20.03
C LYS A 29 -3.09 6.69 -19.78
N THR A 30 -3.56 5.57 -19.23
CA THR A 30 -4.97 5.42 -18.86
C THR A 30 -5.34 6.31 -17.67
N SER A 31 -6.64 6.52 -17.46
CA SER A 31 -7.18 7.21 -16.27
C SER A 31 -6.80 6.52 -14.95
N ASP A 32 -6.39 5.25 -15.01
CA ASP A 32 -5.90 4.47 -13.87
C ASP A 32 -4.36 4.46 -13.77
N ASN A 33 -3.68 5.45 -14.37
CA ASN A 33 -2.22 5.61 -14.36
C ASN A 33 -1.42 4.44 -14.98
N LEU A 34 -2.05 3.57 -15.78
CA LEU A 34 -1.33 2.53 -16.53
C LEU A 34 -0.75 3.14 -17.80
N VAL A 35 0.51 2.82 -18.09
CA VAL A 35 1.18 3.22 -19.32
C VAL A 35 1.13 2.04 -20.28
N MET A 36 0.43 2.20 -21.39
CA MET A 36 0.23 1.16 -22.39
C MET A 36 0.54 1.70 -23.79
N LEU A 37 0.65 0.83 -24.78
CA LEU A 37 0.60 1.25 -26.18
C LEU A 37 -0.79 1.86 -26.48
N PRO A 38 -0.92 2.73 -27.50
CA PRO A 38 -2.20 3.31 -27.86
C PRO A 38 -3.19 2.21 -28.24
N PHE A 39 -4.38 2.27 -27.66
CA PHE A 39 -5.46 1.33 -27.95
C PHE A 39 -6.75 2.11 -28.19
N THR A 40 -7.66 1.50 -28.95
CA THR A 40 -9.03 1.98 -29.13
C THR A 40 -9.94 1.09 -28.29
N SER A 41 -10.70 1.67 -27.37
CA SER A 41 -11.69 0.92 -26.58
C SER A 41 -13.07 1.02 -27.23
N GLU A 42 -13.74 -0.10 -27.43
CA GLU A 42 -15.18 -0.15 -27.73
C GLU A 42 -15.92 -0.79 -26.56
N SER A 43 -17.14 -0.35 -26.28
CA SER A 43 -17.98 -0.93 -25.23
C SER A 43 -18.42 -2.34 -25.64
N LEU A 44 -18.04 -3.36 -24.87
CA LEU A 44 -18.37 -4.76 -25.17
C LEU A 44 -19.89 -5.02 -25.21
N ASN A 45 -20.66 -4.40 -24.31
CA ASN A 45 -22.13 -4.46 -24.29
C ASN A 45 -22.68 -3.23 -23.55
N THR A 46 -23.76 -2.64 -24.03
CA THR A 46 -24.46 -1.53 -23.36
C THR A 46 -25.92 -1.92 -23.11
N GLN A 47 -26.35 -1.89 -21.86
CA GLN A 47 -27.75 -2.09 -21.48
C GLN A 47 -28.38 -0.70 -21.26
N PRO A 48 -29.17 -0.17 -22.22
CA PRO A 48 -29.77 1.16 -22.10
C PRO A 48 -30.95 1.21 -21.12
N LEU A 49 -31.48 0.06 -20.70
CA LEU A 49 -32.61 -0.06 -19.78
C LEU A 49 -32.11 -0.44 -18.38
N SER A 50 -32.39 0.43 -17.40
CA SER A 50 -32.12 0.16 -15.99
C SER A 50 -33.38 -0.37 -15.31
N THR A 51 -33.31 -1.54 -14.69
CA THR A 51 -34.36 -2.03 -13.79
C THR A 51 -34.17 -1.44 -12.40
N SER A 52 -35.23 -0.86 -11.84
CA SER A 52 -35.23 -0.40 -10.44
C SER A 52 -35.37 -1.60 -9.51
N THR A 53 -34.57 -1.65 -8.45
CA THR A 53 -34.72 -2.63 -7.37
C THR A 53 -35.59 -2.04 -6.26
N VAL A 54 -36.55 -2.83 -5.77
CA VAL A 54 -37.35 -2.51 -4.59
C VAL A 54 -36.92 -3.42 -3.46
N ASN A 55 -36.69 -2.85 -2.29
CA ASN A 55 -36.35 -3.65 -1.11
C ASN A 55 -37.59 -4.44 -0.66
N LEU A 56 -37.48 -5.77 -0.66
CA LEU A 56 -38.59 -6.66 -0.27
C LEU A 56 -38.84 -6.69 1.24
N ASN A 57 -37.88 -6.26 2.06
CA ASN A 57 -38.03 -6.20 3.52
C ASN A 57 -38.04 -4.74 4.02
N PRO A 58 -39.21 -4.22 4.44
CA PRO A 58 -39.35 -2.85 4.94
C PRO A 58 -38.69 -2.60 6.30
N PHE A 59 -38.24 -3.64 7.01
CA PHE A 59 -37.55 -3.54 8.31
C PHE A 59 -36.06 -3.91 8.25
N THR A 60 -35.49 -4.13 7.06
CA THR A 60 -34.04 -4.35 6.93
C THR A 60 -33.30 -3.06 7.27
N VAL A 61 -32.37 -3.13 8.22
CA VAL A 61 -31.35 -2.10 8.41
C VAL A 61 -30.40 -2.17 7.21
N THR A 62 -30.48 -1.20 6.30
CA THR A 62 -29.59 -1.11 5.15
C THR A 62 -28.26 -0.51 5.59
N ASN A 63 -27.19 -1.30 5.49
CA ASN A 63 -25.83 -0.81 5.72
C ASN A 63 -25.32 -0.12 4.44
N TRP A 64 -24.91 1.14 4.55
CA TRP A 64 -24.41 1.92 3.40
C TRP A 64 -22.89 1.81 3.33
N LEU A 65 -22.42 0.70 2.77
CA LEU A 65 -21.00 0.53 2.51
C LEU A 65 -20.62 1.23 1.20
N GLY A 66 -19.97 2.38 1.35
CA GLY A 66 -19.48 3.17 0.24
C GLY A 66 -18.17 2.64 -0.33
N ARG A 67 -17.84 3.12 -1.52
CA ARG A 67 -16.57 2.86 -2.21
C ARG A 67 -15.84 4.18 -2.37
N ALA A 68 -14.64 4.29 -1.83
CA ALA A 68 -13.77 5.43 -2.06
C ALA A 68 -12.74 5.11 -3.16
N LYS A 69 -12.31 6.11 -3.92
CA LYS A 69 -11.16 6.04 -4.83
C LYS A 69 -10.22 7.19 -4.54
N LEU A 70 -8.93 6.88 -4.42
CA LEU A 70 -7.85 7.84 -4.19
C LEU A 70 -7.08 8.08 -5.49
N THR A 71 -6.75 9.34 -5.76
CA THR A 71 -5.90 9.74 -6.88
C THR A 71 -4.82 10.71 -6.38
N PRO A 72 -3.53 10.32 -6.36
CA PRO A 72 -2.99 8.99 -6.71
C PRO A 72 -3.41 7.90 -5.70
N PRO A 73 -3.41 6.62 -6.10
CA PRO A 73 -3.83 5.51 -5.23
C PRO A 73 -2.78 5.07 -4.21
N SER A 74 -1.50 5.43 -4.39
CA SER A 74 -0.40 5.03 -3.53
C SER A 74 0.76 6.03 -3.58
N ASP A 75 1.74 5.82 -2.69
CA ASP A 75 3.04 6.47 -2.75
C ASP A 75 4.17 5.44 -2.76
N ASN A 76 5.23 5.74 -3.51
CA ASN A 76 6.42 4.89 -3.66
C ASN A 76 7.62 5.41 -2.87
N TRP A 77 7.48 6.52 -2.16
CA TRP A 77 8.58 7.15 -1.42
C TRP A 77 8.15 7.67 -0.07
N TYR A 78 9.12 7.77 0.84
CA TYR A 78 8.96 8.31 2.19
C TYR A 78 9.36 9.79 2.25
N ASP A 79 9.13 10.42 3.40
CA ASP A 79 9.61 11.77 3.70
C ASP A 79 11.09 11.73 4.11
N ASP A 80 11.97 12.31 3.29
CA ASP A 80 13.40 12.43 3.54
C ASP A 80 13.77 13.67 4.36
N THR A 81 12.80 14.57 4.61
CA THR A 81 13.02 15.83 5.36
C THR A 81 12.79 15.68 6.86
N LYS A 82 12.12 14.59 7.29
CA LYS A 82 11.79 14.32 8.68
C LYS A 82 12.69 13.24 9.26
N ASN A 83 13.00 13.38 10.54
CA ASN A 83 13.77 12.38 11.26
C ASN A 83 12.97 11.08 11.33
N PRO A 84 13.49 9.94 10.87
CA PRO A 84 12.82 8.66 11.02
C PRO A 84 12.85 8.19 12.47
N ASP A 85 11.95 7.27 12.81
CA ASP A 85 11.92 6.62 14.10
C ASP A 85 12.89 5.43 14.12
N VAL A 86 13.74 5.33 15.15
CA VAL A 86 14.75 4.27 15.29
C VAL A 86 14.26 3.30 16.35
N LEU A 87 13.82 2.12 15.93
CA LEU A 87 13.20 1.12 16.81
C LEU A 87 14.23 0.24 17.53
N VAL A 88 15.41 0.03 16.92
CA VAL A 88 16.49 -0.78 17.49
C VAL A 88 17.79 -0.01 17.42
N ASN A 89 18.49 0.07 18.56
CA ASN A 89 19.84 0.62 18.67
C ASN A 89 20.48 0.17 19.99
N ILE A 90 20.67 -1.14 20.16
CA ILE A 90 21.15 -1.73 21.41
C ILE A 90 22.68 -1.81 21.41
N GLU A 91 23.30 -2.21 20.30
CA GLU A 91 24.76 -2.32 20.16
C GLU A 91 25.38 -1.16 19.36
N GLY A 92 24.59 -0.14 19.03
CA GLY A 92 25.03 1.07 18.31
C GLY A 92 24.94 0.96 16.78
N GLU A 93 24.32 -0.10 16.26
CA GLU A 93 24.07 -0.32 14.83
C GLU A 93 23.41 0.86 14.11
N ASN A 94 22.54 1.59 14.79
CA ASN A 94 21.78 2.72 14.23
C ASN A 94 22.18 4.07 14.87
N ASP A 95 23.39 4.19 15.40
CA ASP A 95 23.89 5.45 15.99
C ASP A 95 23.91 6.60 14.99
N ALA A 96 24.21 6.32 13.72
CA ALA A 96 24.13 7.32 12.65
C ALA A 96 22.71 7.87 12.48
N TRP A 97 21.70 7.00 12.54
CA TRP A 97 20.28 7.37 12.46
C TRP A 97 19.82 8.16 13.67
N LYS A 98 20.28 7.79 14.86
CA LYS A 98 19.98 8.51 16.11
C LYS A 98 20.65 9.88 16.19
N ALA A 99 21.87 10.01 15.68
CA ALA A 99 22.66 11.24 15.78
C ALA A 99 22.35 12.25 14.66
N LEU A 100 22.12 11.78 13.43
CA LEU A 100 21.98 12.64 12.25
C LEU A 100 20.53 12.86 11.81
N GLY A 101 19.58 12.05 12.31
CA GLY A 101 18.16 12.17 11.96
C GLY A 101 17.93 12.05 10.45
N SER A 102 17.28 13.05 9.85
CA SER A 102 17.05 13.11 8.39
C SER A 102 18.35 13.09 7.56
N ASN A 103 19.47 13.55 8.11
CA ASN A 103 20.75 13.51 7.40
C ASN A 103 21.43 12.13 7.43
N ALA A 104 20.81 11.14 8.08
CA ALA A 104 21.31 9.77 8.12
C ALA A 104 21.00 8.99 6.83
N PHE A 105 20.03 9.44 6.02
CA PHE A 105 19.78 8.85 4.70
C PHE A 105 21.05 8.92 3.83
N GLY A 106 21.42 7.78 3.27
CA GLY A 106 22.60 7.58 2.44
C GLY A 106 23.93 7.51 3.20
N THR A 107 23.91 7.54 4.54
CA THR A 107 25.12 7.27 5.36
C THR A 107 25.41 5.78 5.49
N GLN A 108 24.38 4.95 5.36
CA GLN A 108 24.46 3.49 5.29
C GLN A 108 24.37 3.03 3.83
N TRP A 109 25.31 2.18 3.42
CA TRP A 109 25.29 1.60 2.08
C TRP A 109 24.05 0.73 1.91
N ASN A 110 23.45 0.77 0.70
CA ASN A 110 22.24 0.02 0.37
C ASN A 110 20.99 0.34 1.21
N ASP A 111 20.97 1.41 2.00
CA ASP A 111 19.82 1.76 2.85
C ASP A 111 18.48 1.85 2.09
N TRP A 112 18.48 2.45 0.89
CA TRP A 112 17.32 2.52 0.00
C TRP A 112 16.84 1.14 -0.47
N LYS A 113 17.74 0.14 -0.51
CA LYS A 113 17.40 -1.22 -0.87
C LYS A 113 16.94 -2.00 0.36
N THR A 114 17.67 -1.94 1.47
CA THR A 114 17.39 -2.74 2.67
C THR A 114 16.18 -2.22 3.44
N ASN A 115 16.04 -0.90 3.58
CA ASN A 115 15.03 -0.29 4.45
C ASN A 115 13.76 0.11 3.69
N TRP A 116 13.78 0.10 2.34
CA TRP A 116 12.65 0.58 1.53
C TRP A 116 12.16 -0.41 0.48
N VAL A 117 13.01 -0.82 -0.47
CA VAL A 117 12.59 -1.71 -1.57
C VAL A 117 12.51 -3.18 -1.13
N GLY A 118 13.36 -3.57 -0.19
CA GLY A 118 13.58 -4.94 0.23
C GLY A 118 14.64 -5.66 -0.60
N SER A 119 15.31 -6.62 0.02
CA SER A 119 16.23 -7.56 -0.63
C SER A 119 15.59 -8.94 -0.74
N GLU A 120 15.82 -9.62 -1.86
CA GLU A 120 15.41 -11.02 -2.05
C GLU A 120 16.44 -11.95 -1.39
N SER A 121 15.96 -12.91 -0.60
CA SER A 121 16.79 -14.03 -0.15
C SER A 121 16.55 -15.21 -1.09
N MET A 122 17.48 -15.43 -2.04
CA MET A 122 17.42 -16.60 -2.91
C MET A 122 18.13 -17.76 -2.22
N SER A 123 17.36 -18.66 -1.60
CA SER A 123 17.88 -19.95 -1.13
C SER A 123 17.80 -20.97 -2.26
N ASP A 124 18.87 -21.11 -3.04
CA ASP A 124 18.97 -22.16 -4.07
C ASP A 124 19.31 -23.50 -3.41
N THR A 125 18.31 -24.34 -3.19
CA THR A 125 18.53 -25.71 -2.69
C THR A 125 18.89 -26.60 -3.87
N VAL A 126 20.19 -26.70 -4.18
CA VAL A 126 20.67 -27.71 -5.13
C VAL A 126 20.51 -29.09 -4.49
N LEU A 127 19.42 -29.78 -4.80
CA LEU A 127 19.22 -31.18 -4.45
C LEU A 127 20.18 -32.07 -5.27
N ASN A 128 21.37 -32.31 -4.72
CA ASN A 128 22.28 -33.30 -5.28
C ASN A 128 21.78 -34.70 -4.85
N LYS A 129 21.24 -35.49 -5.79
CA LYS A 129 20.55 -36.77 -5.52
C LYS A 129 21.41 -37.87 -4.88
N ASN A 130 22.71 -37.66 -4.67
CA ASN A 130 23.64 -38.65 -4.10
C ASN A 130 24.65 -38.03 -3.12
N ALA A 131 24.23 -37.30 -2.09
CA ALA A 131 25.01 -37.08 -0.86
C ALA A 131 24.15 -36.38 0.20
N LYS A 132 24.37 -36.72 1.48
CA LYS A 132 23.82 -36.04 2.67
C LYS A 132 23.60 -34.54 2.43
N GLY A 133 22.36 -34.08 2.65
CA GLY A 133 21.95 -32.69 2.42
C GLY A 133 22.83 -31.69 3.18
N ILE A 134 23.63 -30.95 2.42
CA ILE A 134 24.33 -29.76 2.89
C ILE A 134 23.56 -28.59 2.28
N SER A 135 22.83 -27.84 3.11
CA SER A 135 22.23 -26.57 2.70
C SER A 135 23.34 -25.55 2.52
N ARG A 136 23.47 -24.97 1.32
CA ARG A 136 24.44 -23.92 1.01
C ARG A 136 23.68 -22.70 0.52
N THR A 137 23.47 -21.72 1.39
CA THR A 137 23.06 -20.37 1.00
C THR A 137 24.20 -19.75 0.18
N THR A 138 23.96 -19.48 -1.10
CA THR A 138 24.90 -18.73 -1.95
C THR A 138 24.45 -17.29 -2.04
N ASP A 139 25.08 -16.42 -1.25
CA ASP A 139 25.07 -14.98 -1.49
C ASP A 139 25.86 -14.69 -2.77
N VAL A 140 25.22 -14.04 -3.75
CA VAL A 140 25.88 -13.64 -5.00
C VAL A 140 26.76 -12.42 -4.74
N THR A 141 28.00 -12.66 -4.31
CA THR A 141 29.07 -11.65 -4.28
C THR A 141 30.12 -11.99 -5.33
N SER A 142 30.33 -11.08 -6.28
CA SER A 142 31.44 -11.13 -7.25
C SER A 142 32.78 -11.15 -6.49
N SER A 143 33.53 -12.24 -6.60
CA SER A 143 34.79 -12.44 -5.88
C SER A 143 35.97 -11.77 -6.60
N ARG A 144 36.65 -10.83 -5.94
CA ARG A 144 38.12 -10.76 -6.03
C ARG A 144 38.67 -11.45 -4.78
N GLN A 145 39.49 -12.49 -5.00
CA GLN A 145 40.07 -13.28 -3.92
C GLN A 145 40.91 -12.40 -2.98
N LEU A 146 40.56 -12.41 -1.70
CA LEU A 146 41.43 -12.05 -0.60
C LEU A 146 41.47 -13.18 0.44
N ARG A 147 42.61 -13.23 1.13
CA ARG A 147 43.09 -14.26 2.06
C ARG A 147 42.07 -14.53 3.19
N THR A 148 41.60 -15.77 3.31
CA THR A 148 40.55 -16.17 4.24
C THR A 148 41.13 -16.48 5.63
N GLY A 149 40.96 -15.56 6.57
CA GLY A 149 40.97 -15.87 8.01
C GLY A 149 39.55 -16.27 8.45
N ILE A 150 39.43 -17.06 9.52
CA ILE A 150 38.13 -17.31 10.16
C ILE A 150 37.80 -16.06 10.98
N GLU A 151 37.13 -15.09 10.36
CA GLU A 151 36.61 -13.93 11.06
C GLU A 151 35.23 -14.27 11.63
N THR A 152 35.05 -14.04 12.93
CA THR A 152 33.75 -14.10 13.58
C THR A 152 32.96 -12.87 13.14
N ARG A 153 32.14 -13.03 12.11
CA ARG A 153 31.25 -11.98 11.59
C ARG A 153 30.11 -11.73 12.58
N VAL A 154 30.17 -10.64 13.32
CA VAL A 154 29.03 -10.11 14.08
C VAL A 154 28.19 -9.30 13.11
N VAL A 155 27.00 -9.79 12.78
CA VAL A 155 26.00 -9.04 12.01
C VAL A 155 25.06 -8.40 13.03
N PRO A 156 24.81 -7.08 12.95
CA PRO A 156 23.93 -6.41 13.89
C PRO A 156 22.50 -6.95 13.81
N GLU A 157 21.80 -6.89 14.95
CA GLU A 157 20.40 -7.26 15.02
C GLU A 157 19.54 -6.26 14.25
N ARG A 158 18.58 -6.77 13.48
CA ARG A 158 17.62 -5.98 12.70
C ARG A 158 16.25 -6.60 12.80
N ILE A 159 15.23 -5.74 12.86
CA ILE A 159 13.84 -6.18 12.74
C ILE A 159 13.55 -6.29 11.25
N VAL A 160 13.27 -7.49 10.75
CA VAL A 160 12.89 -7.69 9.35
C VAL A 160 11.41 -7.99 9.23
N LYS A 161 10.75 -7.39 8.24
CA LYS A 161 9.43 -7.80 7.77
C LYS A 161 9.61 -8.66 6.53
N GLU A 162 9.20 -9.91 6.62
CA GLU A 162 9.21 -10.86 5.50
C GLU A 162 7.92 -10.72 4.69
N ILE A 163 8.05 -10.61 3.37
CA ILE A 163 6.95 -10.61 2.39
C ILE A 163 7.33 -11.61 1.29
N GLY A 164 6.77 -12.81 1.35
CA GLY A 164 7.13 -13.89 0.43
C GLY A 164 8.61 -14.25 0.53
N SER A 165 9.39 -14.00 -0.53
CA SER A 165 10.84 -14.23 -0.60
C SER A 165 11.69 -12.98 -0.36
N LYS A 166 11.05 -11.84 -0.06
CA LYS A 166 11.71 -10.56 0.21
C LYS A 166 11.66 -10.23 1.69
N PHE A 167 12.68 -9.52 2.17
CA PHE A 167 12.71 -8.96 3.51
C PHE A 167 13.04 -7.47 3.45
N VAL A 168 12.34 -6.68 4.26
CA VAL A 168 12.58 -5.25 4.45
C VAL A 168 13.00 -5.02 5.90
N ASP A 169 14.07 -4.26 6.10
CA ASP A 169 14.53 -3.85 7.42
C ASP A 169 13.63 -2.74 7.98
N LEU A 170 13.01 -3.01 9.13
CA LEU A 170 12.14 -2.11 9.90
C LEU A 170 12.84 -1.52 11.13
N SER A 171 14.14 -1.69 11.29
CA SER A 171 14.89 -1.07 12.40
C SER A 171 14.79 0.46 12.39
N VAL A 172 14.59 1.05 11.22
CA VAL A 172 14.36 2.48 11.00
C VAL A 172 13.09 2.68 10.19
N VAL A 173 12.10 3.36 10.77
CA VAL A 173 10.79 3.59 10.12
C VAL A 173 10.64 5.07 9.80
N PRO A 174 10.67 5.48 8.51
CA PRO A 174 10.45 6.85 8.12
C PRO A 174 8.96 7.25 8.14
N PHE A 175 8.69 8.53 7.88
CA PHE A 175 7.34 9.09 7.79
C PHE A 175 6.84 9.15 6.34
N VAL A 176 5.52 9.24 6.18
CA VAL A 176 4.87 9.51 4.89
C VAL A 176 5.15 10.96 4.47
N ARG A 177 5.53 11.16 3.19
CA ARG A 177 5.77 12.50 2.64
C ARG A 177 4.47 13.28 2.45
N SER A 178 4.57 14.61 2.57
CA SER A 178 3.43 15.50 2.31
C SER A 178 3.00 15.43 0.85
N LYS A 179 1.75 15.01 0.60
CA LYS A 179 1.17 14.89 -0.75
C LYS A 179 -0.33 15.18 -0.73
N ILE A 180 -0.82 15.75 -1.81
CA ILE A 180 -2.26 15.99 -2.02
C ILE A 180 -2.85 14.76 -2.72
N ILE A 181 -3.95 14.26 -2.17
CA ILE A 181 -4.71 13.13 -2.69
C ILE A 181 -6.14 13.59 -2.96
N SER A 182 -6.61 13.43 -4.19
CA SER A 182 -8.02 13.63 -4.53
C SER A 182 -8.82 12.38 -4.20
N ILE A 183 -9.98 12.57 -3.58
CA ILE A 183 -10.87 11.51 -3.12
C ILE A 183 -12.20 11.62 -3.86
N THR A 184 -12.71 10.50 -4.34
CA THR A 184 -14.11 10.37 -4.76
C THR A 184 -14.76 9.24 -4.00
N ALA A 185 -16.04 9.36 -3.68
CA ALA A 185 -16.78 8.32 -2.97
C ALA A 185 -18.15 8.10 -3.61
N THR A 186 -18.61 6.85 -3.63
CA THR A 186 -19.93 6.45 -4.12
C THR A 186 -20.58 5.45 -3.17
N ASN A 187 -21.90 5.27 -3.27
CA ASN A 187 -22.66 4.32 -2.45
C ASN A 187 -22.60 4.60 -0.93
N LEU A 188 -22.37 5.86 -0.55
CA LEU A 188 -22.57 6.35 0.80
C LEU A 188 -24.07 6.53 1.08
N ARG A 189 -24.44 6.72 2.34
CA ARG A 189 -25.82 7.09 2.69
C ARG A 189 -26.14 8.47 2.08
N PRO A 190 -27.23 8.61 1.30
CA PRO A 190 -27.63 9.90 0.72
C PRO A 190 -27.85 10.99 1.76
N ASN A 191 -27.60 12.25 1.40
CA ASN A 191 -27.85 13.43 2.24
C ASN A 191 -27.27 13.31 3.66
N THR A 192 -26.10 12.69 3.80
CA THR A 192 -25.46 12.44 5.09
C THR A 192 -24.13 13.16 5.15
N LYS A 193 -23.87 13.81 6.30
CA LYS A 193 -22.58 14.42 6.61
C LYS A 193 -21.52 13.33 6.78
N VAL A 194 -20.34 13.55 6.21
CA VAL A 194 -19.20 12.64 6.37
C VAL A 194 -17.98 13.36 6.97
N HIS A 195 -17.20 12.59 7.70
CA HIS A 195 -15.93 12.96 8.33
C HIS A 195 -14.81 12.11 7.73
N ALA A 196 -13.61 12.69 7.63
CA ALA A 196 -12.43 12.02 7.08
C ALA A 196 -11.47 11.57 8.20
N PHE A 197 -11.09 10.30 8.13
CA PHE A 197 -10.09 9.71 9.01
C PHE A 197 -8.96 9.10 8.20
N PHE A 198 -7.74 9.26 8.67
CA PHE A 198 -6.55 8.63 8.11
C PHE A 198 -5.81 7.90 9.22
N ASP A 199 -5.65 6.58 9.06
CA ASP A 199 -5.05 5.69 10.06
C ASP A 199 -5.71 5.79 11.45
N GLY A 200 -7.03 6.03 11.45
CA GLY A 200 -7.82 6.21 12.68
C GLY A 200 -7.80 7.62 13.27
N VAL A 201 -6.94 8.52 12.79
CA VAL A 201 -6.84 9.92 13.23
C VAL A 201 -7.79 10.80 12.42
N ASN A 202 -8.49 11.73 13.08
CA ASN A 202 -9.33 12.71 12.38
C ASN A 202 -8.45 13.64 11.54
N VAL A 203 -8.74 13.75 10.25
CA VAL A 203 -8.02 14.60 9.28
C VAL A 203 -8.90 15.66 8.61
N ASP A 204 -10.03 16.00 9.22
CA ASP A 204 -10.95 17.03 8.72
C ASP A 204 -10.24 18.38 8.47
N GLU A 205 -9.27 18.74 9.30
CA GLU A 205 -8.47 19.97 9.14
C GLU A 205 -7.62 19.98 7.86
N HIS A 206 -7.21 18.80 7.41
CA HIS A 206 -6.35 18.61 6.25
C HIS A 206 -7.12 18.24 4.97
N CYS A 207 -8.45 18.17 5.06
CA CYS A 207 -9.34 17.90 3.95
C CYS A 207 -10.02 19.18 3.48
N THR A 208 -9.98 19.44 2.18
CA THR A 208 -10.68 20.56 1.54
C THR A 208 -11.59 20.07 0.43
N PHE A 209 -12.69 20.79 0.22
CA PHE A 209 -13.65 20.51 -0.84
C PHE A 209 -14.17 21.82 -1.41
N SER A 210 -14.70 21.78 -2.63
CA SER A 210 -15.17 22.97 -3.33
C SER A 210 -16.65 22.87 -3.69
N VAL A 211 -17.39 23.93 -3.40
CA VAL A 211 -18.80 24.09 -3.77
C VAL A 211 -18.95 25.44 -4.48
N ASP A 212 -19.53 25.43 -5.67
CA ASP A 212 -19.75 26.63 -6.51
C ASP A 212 -18.50 27.50 -6.69
N GLY A 213 -17.31 26.86 -6.78
CA GLY A 213 -16.02 27.53 -6.99
C GLY A 213 -15.36 28.09 -5.72
N THR A 214 -15.99 27.94 -4.55
CA THR A 214 -15.38 28.31 -3.25
C THR A 214 -14.87 27.05 -2.55
N THR A 215 -13.62 27.07 -2.09
CA THR A 215 -13.00 25.98 -1.33
C THR A 215 -13.20 26.16 0.16
N TYR A 216 -13.63 25.10 0.84
CA TYR A 216 -13.84 25.02 2.28
C TYR A 216 -13.03 23.88 2.88
N ARG A 217 -12.65 23.99 4.15
CA ARG A 217 -12.17 22.85 4.95
C ARG A 217 -13.33 22.06 5.53
N LEU A 218 -13.16 20.76 5.79
CA LEU A 218 -14.17 19.95 6.49
C LEU A 218 -14.47 20.45 7.92
N THR A 219 -13.54 21.21 8.52
CA THR A 219 -13.73 21.88 9.81
C THR A 219 -14.56 23.15 9.72
N GLU A 220 -14.63 23.79 8.56
CA GLU A 220 -15.32 25.06 8.32
C GLU A 220 -16.73 24.86 7.76
N ALA A 221 -16.94 23.79 6.98
CA ALA A 221 -18.21 23.46 6.37
C ALA A 221 -18.43 21.94 6.31
N ASP A 222 -19.70 21.55 6.41
CA ASP A 222 -20.09 20.14 6.38
C ASP A 222 -20.06 19.58 4.96
N LEU A 223 -19.27 18.52 4.76
CA LEU A 223 -19.30 17.74 3.53
C LEU A 223 -20.48 16.75 3.57
N ILE A 224 -21.46 16.96 2.69
CA ILE A 224 -22.69 16.17 2.63
C ILE A 224 -22.72 15.38 1.32
N ALA A 225 -22.95 14.07 1.40
CA ALA A 225 -23.14 13.23 0.21
C ALA A 225 -24.42 13.63 -0.54
N ASP A 226 -24.39 13.55 -1.87
CA ASP A 226 -25.54 13.94 -2.71
C ASP A 226 -26.78 13.03 -2.51
N SER A 227 -27.86 13.34 -3.22
CA SER A 227 -29.11 12.56 -3.18
C SER A 227 -28.97 11.11 -3.66
N THR A 228 -27.87 10.78 -4.33
CA THR A 228 -27.52 9.43 -4.78
C THR A 228 -26.51 8.74 -3.86
N GLY A 229 -26.03 9.41 -2.81
CA GLY A 229 -25.01 8.86 -1.92
C GLY A 229 -23.60 8.94 -2.51
N SER A 230 -23.32 9.94 -3.33
CA SER A 230 -22.02 10.14 -3.97
C SER A 230 -21.37 11.47 -3.58
N ILE A 231 -20.03 11.46 -3.58
CA ILE A 231 -19.16 12.63 -3.54
C ILE A 231 -18.38 12.61 -4.87
N PRO A 232 -18.93 13.25 -5.91
CA PRO A 232 -18.34 13.22 -7.24
C PRO A 232 -17.05 14.02 -7.31
N SER A 233 -16.25 13.79 -8.35
CA SER A 233 -15.00 14.53 -8.61
C SER A 233 -15.21 16.03 -8.79
N SER A 234 -16.42 16.48 -9.12
CA SER A 234 -16.78 17.91 -9.21
C SER A 234 -16.70 18.64 -7.86
N VAL A 235 -16.89 17.93 -6.74
CA VAL A 235 -16.73 18.49 -5.39
C VAL A 235 -15.24 18.74 -5.09
N ASN A 236 -14.32 18.14 -5.85
CA ASN A 236 -12.87 18.28 -5.68
C ASN A 236 -12.44 18.10 -4.21
N LEU A 237 -12.90 17.00 -3.60
CA LEU A 237 -12.45 16.61 -2.27
C LEU A 237 -10.97 16.23 -2.34
N THR A 238 -10.13 16.95 -1.61
CA THR A 238 -8.70 16.71 -1.52
C THR A 238 -8.26 16.60 -0.07
N PHE A 239 -7.37 15.66 0.20
CA PHE A 239 -6.70 15.49 1.48
C PHE A 239 -5.21 15.77 1.30
N THR A 240 -4.67 16.69 2.09
CA THR A 240 -3.23 16.96 2.13
C THR A 240 -2.62 16.20 3.29
N ILE A 241 -1.80 15.19 3.02
CA ILE A 241 -1.12 14.45 4.09
C ILE A 241 -0.14 15.40 4.81
N PRO A 242 -0.28 15.61 6.13
CA PRO A 242 0.68 16.39 6.90
C PRO A 242 2.01 15.63 7.06
N SER A 243 3.14 16.34 6.90
CA SER A 243 4.47 15.74 7.04
C SER A 243 4.78 15.37 8.50
N GLY A 244 5.38 14.19 8.69
CA GLY A 244 5.85 13.74 10.00
C GLY A 244 4.76 13.26 10.98
N GLN A 245 3.50 13.10 10.55
CA GLN A 245 2.43 12.60 11.41
C GLN A 245 2.23 11.09 11.28
N PHE A 246 2.29 10.57 10.05
CA PHE A 246 2.00 9.17 9.75
C PHE A 246 3.28 8.43 9.37
N ARG A 247 3.56 7.28 10.01
CA ARG A 247 4.66 6.38 9.63
C ARG A 247 4.37 5.74 8.28
N VAL A 248 5.39 5.32 7.54
CA VAL A 248 5.21 4.57 6.27
C VAL A 248 4.47 3.23 6.45
N GLY A 249 4.09 2.59 5.34
CA GLY A 249 3.32 1.36 5.30
C GLY A 249 1.88 1.55 4.81
N GLU A 250 1.03 0.56 5.06
CA GLU A 250 -0.40 0.63 4.73
C GLU A 250 -1.13 1.59 5.67
N LYS A 251 -1.91 2.52 5.11
CA LYS A 251 -2.72 3.48 5.87
C LYS A 251 -4.16 3.42 5.41
N LEU A 252 -5.09 3.29 6.35
CA LEU A 252 -6.51 3.27 6.03
C LEU A 252 -7.04 4.70 5.93
N PHE A 253 -7.53 5.09 4.76
CA PHE A 253 -8.37 6.27 4.62
C PHE A 253 -9.84 5.85 4.74
N ARG A 254 -10.60 6.52 5.60
CA ARG A 254 -12.01 6.25 5.86
C ARG A 254 -12.82 7.53 5.80
N LEU A 255 -13.93 7.49 5.07
CA LEU A 255 -15.01 8.46 5.16
C LEU A 255 -16.19 7.83 5.89
N THR A 256 -16.68 8.45 6.96
CA THR A 256 -17.78 7.90 7.75
C THR A 256 -18.69 9.01 8.29
N ASP A 257 -19.95 8.70 8.59
CA ASP A 257 -20.87 9.63 9.25
C ASP A 257 -20.64 9.76 10.77
N SER A 258 -19.76 8.93 11.35
CA SER A 258 -19.40 9.03 12.77
C SER A 258 -18.27 10.03 13.02
N ALA A 259 -18.54 11.12 13.74
CA ALA A 259 -17.55 12.13 14.14
C ALA A 259 -16.39 11.60 15.01
N THR A 260 -16.57 10.46 15.69
CA THR A 260 -15.55 9.84 16.56
C THR A 260 -14.97 8.55 15.99
N ASN A 261 -15.22 8.25 14.71
CA ASN A 261 -14.76 7.01 14.05
C ASN A 261 -15.23 5.69 14.71
N VAL A 262 -16.39 5.70 15.37
CA VAL A 262 -16.96 4.52 16.02
C VAL A 262 -17.82 3.74 15.01
N VAL A 263 -17.35 2.54 14.66
CA VAL A 263 -17.93 1.67 13.63
C VAL A 263 -19.38 1.28 13.93
N SER A 264 -19.73 1.06 15.19
CA SER A 264 -21.11 0.72 15.60
C SER A 264 -22.09 1.89 15.54
N ALA A 265 -21.58 3.13 15.53
CA ALA A 265 -22.39 4.34 15.38
C ALA A 265 -22.48 4.82 13.93
N ALA A 266 -21.67 4.25 13.04
CA ALA A 266 -21.63 4.60 11.63
C ALA A 266 -22.76 3.90 10.87
N ASN A 267 -23.57 4.66 10.13
CA ASN A 267 -24.52 4.11 9.18
C ASN A 267 -23.92 4.02 7.78
N THR A 268 -22.88 4.82 7.51
CA THR A 268 -22.14 4.77 6.27
C THR A 268 -20.63 4.83 6.50
N SER A 269 -19.92 4.04 5.72
CA SER A 269 -18.46 4.05 5.69
C SER A 269 -17.97 3.74 4.30
N ALA A 270 -17.03 4.53 3.79
CA ALA A 270 -16.25 4.24 2.60
C ALA A 270 -14.78 4.19 2.97
N GLU A 271 -14.12 3.09 2.65
CA GLU A 271 -12.74 2.83 3.05
C GLU A 271 -11.85 2.59 1.84
N MET A 272 -10.59 2.96 1.96
CA MET A 272 -9.54 2.66 1.00
C MET A 272 -8.20 2.58 1.72
N VAL A 273 -7.37 1.61 1.35
CA VAL A 273 -5.98 1.55 1.83
C VAL A 273 -5.10 2.40 0.91
N TYR A 274 -4.37 3.33 1.50
CA TYR A 274 -3.31 4.11 0.88
C TYR A 274 -1.94 3.52 1.27
N PRO A 275 -1.31 2.70 0.42
CA PRO A 275 0.00 2.13 0.72
C PRO A 275 1.11 3.14 0.41
N VAL A 276 2.03 3.28 1.36
CA VAL A 276 3.26 4.06 1.25
C VAL A 276 4.45 3.13 1.46
N GLU A 277 4.88 2.48 0.38
CA GLU A 277 5.87 1.40 0.42
C GLU A 277 6.77 1.47 -0.82
N GLY A 278 8.05 1.08 -0.68
CA GLY A 278 9.00 1.13 -1.79
C GLY A 278 8.74 0.13 -2.89
N LEU A 279 8.08 -0.98 -2.56
CA LEU A 279 7.66 -1.98 -3.53
C LEU A 279 6.28 -2.50 -3.13
N VAL A 280 5.32 -2.26 -4.01
CA VAL A 280 3.97 -2.81 -3.90
C VAL A 280 3.99 -4.16 -4.66
N ASP A 281 4.34 -5.26 -3.98
CA ASP A 281 4.31 -6.61 -4.60
C ASP A 281 2.98 -7.26 -4.28
N THR A 282 2.21 -7.60 -5.30
CA THR A 282 1.20 -8.66 -5.18
C THR A 282 1.54 -9.70 -6.22
N ARG A 283 2.09 -10.83 -5.78
CA ARG A 283 2.35 -11.99 -6.64
C ARG A 283 1.07 -12.80 -6.74
N GLU A 284 0.44 -12.78 -7.90
CA GLU A 284 -0.47 -13.85 -8.33
C GLU A 284 0.26 -14.64 -9.42
N ASP A 285 0.62 -15.88 -9.07
CA ASP A 285 1.16 -16.96 -9.88
C ASP A 285 1.62 -16.64 -11.33
N ILE A 286 2.69 -15.83 -11.49
CA ILE A 286 3.45 -15.47 -12.73
C ILE A 286 3.34 -13.96 -13.14
N THR A 287 2.37 -13.19 -12.66
CA THR A 287 2.28 -11.75 -12.98
C THR A 287 2.68 -10.87 -11.79
N ILE A 288 3.69 -10.01 -11.98
CA ILE A 288 4.05 -8.97 -11.01
C ILE A 288 3.22 -7.73 -11.34
N THR A 289 2.27 -7.39 -10.47
CA THR A 289 1.53 -6.13 -10.55
C THR A 289 1.93 -5.23 -9.38
N THR A 290 2.05 -3.93 -9.66
CA THR A 290 2.39 -2.90 -8.66
C THR A 290 1.17 -2.30 -7.99
N ARG A 291 -0.02 -2.88 -8.20
CA ARG A 291 -1.29 -2.40 -7.67
C ARG A 291 -1.88 -3.43 -6.72
N LYS A 292 -2.17 -3.01 -5.49
CA LYS A 292 -2.88 -3.86 -4.52
C LYS A 292 -4.36 -4.02 -4.88
N PRO A 293 -4.97 -5.19 -4.61
CA PRO A 293 -6.41 -5.36 -4.70
C PRO A 293 -7.11 -4.41 -3.72
N ASN A 294 -8.30 -3.95 -4.12
CA ASN A 294 -9.10 -3.09 -3.24
C ASN A 294 -9.76 -3.95 -2.16
N LEU A 295 -9.45 -3.67 -0.90
CA LEU A 295 -10.03 -4.37 0.24
C LEU A 295 -11.38 -3.73 0.58
N ILE A 296 -12.45 -4.53 0.55
CA ILE A 296 -13.80 -4.06 0.84
C ILE A 296 -14.33 -4.86 2.05
N ARG A 297 -14.82 -4.17 3.08
CA ARG A 297 -15.50 -4.82 4.22
C ARG A 297 -16.85 -5.39 3.78
N LYS A 298 -17.37 -6.43 4.44
CA LYS A 298 -18.71 -6.96 4.12
C LYS A 298 -19.84 -6.25 4.88
N SER A 299 -19.51 -5.51 5.93
CA SER A 299 -20.49 -4.81 6.78
C SER A 299 -19.90 -3.51 7.31
N VAL A 300 -20.78 -2.53 7.55
CA VAL A 300 -20.42 -1.25 8.18
C VAL A 300 -20.20 -1.43 9.69
N ASN A 301 -20.81 -2.44 10.32
CA ASN A 301 -20.77 -2.66 11.77
C ASN A 301 -19.66 -3.62 12.25
N GLU A 302 -18.87 -4.17 11.33
CA GLU A 302 -17.80 -5.11 11.66
C GLU A 302 -16.49 -4.68 11.00
N GLU A 303 -15.37 -4.80 11.73
CA GLU A 303 -14.04 -4.43 11.23
C GLU A 303 -13.32 -5.55 10.46
N ARG A 304 -13.97 -6.70 10.29
CA ARG A 304 -13.34 -7.85 9.64
C ARG A 304 -13.23 -7.63 8.13
N ILE A 305 -12.00 -7.50 7.67
CA ILE A 305 -11.63 -7.52 6.25
C ILE A 305 -11.38 -8.99 5.88
N ILE A 306 -12.09 -9.51 4.88
CA ILE A 306 -11.85 -10.86 4.35
C ILE A 306 -11.19 -10.67 2.99
N THR A 307 -9.95 -11.14 2.87
CA THR A 307 -9.30 -11.37 1.58
C THR A 307 -9.95 -12.61 0.98
N ASP A 308 -10.71 -12.45 -0.10
CA ASP A 308 -11.25 -13.60 -0.83
C ASP A 308 -10.06 -14.25 -1.55
N THR A 309 -9.50 -15.30 -0.95
CA THR A 309 -8.61 -16.21 -1.66
C THR A 309 -9.51 -17.27 -2.26
N ASP A 310 -9.82 -17.12 -3.54
CA ASP A 310 -10.55 -18.12 -4.31
C ASP A 310 -9.69 -19.39 -4.37
N THR A 311 -9.94 -20.33 -3.47
CA THR A 311 -9.31 -21.65 -3.55
C THR A 311 -10.17 -22.50 -4.47
N ASP A 312 -9.80 -22.54 -5.76
CA ASP A 312 -10.37 -23.48 -6.72
C ASP A 312 -10.11 -24.91 -6.24
N LEU A 313 -11.14 -25.52 -5.66
CA LEU A 313 -11.12 -26.90 -5.18
C LEU A 313 -11.47 -27.79 -6.37
N PHE A 314 -10.45 -28.24 -7.10
CA PHE A 314 -10.63 -29.24 -8.16
C PHE A 314 -11.08 -30.56 -7.53
N VAL A 315 -12.39 -30.81 -7.52
CA VAL A 315 -12.94 -32.14 -7.23
C VAL A 315 -12.66 -33.01 -8.45
N ASN A 316 -11.68 -33.89 -8.32
CA ASN A 316 -11.39 -34.88 -9.34
C ASN A 316 -12.45 -35.99 -9.24
N GLU A 317 -13.49 -35.94 -10.06
CA GLU A 317 -14.45 -37.04 -10.17
C GLU A 317 -13.77 -38.22 -10.89
N SER A 318 -13.10 -39.09 -10.13
CA SER A 318 -12.73 -40.41 -10.62
C SER A 318 -13.97 -41.31 -10.57
N SER A 319 -14.52 -41.64 -11.74
CA SER A 319 -15.64 -42.58 -11.89
C SER A 319 -15.34 -43.93 -11.19
N PRO A 320 -16.27 -44.48 -10.39
CA PRO A 320 -16.09 -45.79 -9.79
C PRO A 320 -16.16 -46.88 -10.87
N THR A 321 -15.07 -47.61 -11.06
CA THR A 321 -15.07 -48.86 -11.85
C THR A 321 -15.80 -49.94 -11.04
N ASN A 322 -16.92 -50.43 -11.57
CA ASN A 322 -17.63 -51.59 -11.02
C ASN A 322 -16.72 -52.82 -11.00
N PRO A 323 -16.67 -53.61 -9.91
CA PRO A 323 -16.01 -54.91 -9.92
C PRO A 323 -16.84 -55.89 -10.76
N VAL A 324 -16.16 -56.55 -11.69
CA VAL A 324 -16.67 -57.65 -12.50
C VAL A 324 -16.95 -58.85 -11.58
N SER A 325 -18.16 -59.41 -11.68
CA SER A 325 -18.50 -60.76 -11.21
C SER A 325 -18.27 -61.78 -12.32
#